data_AF-A0A436QXK1-F1
#
_entry.id   AF-A0A436QXK1-F1
#
_cell.length_a   1.000
_cell.length_b   1.000
_cell.length_c   1.000
_cell.angle_alpha   90.00
_cell.angle_beta   90.00
_cell.angle_gamma   90.00
#
_symmetry.space_group_name_H-M   'P 1'
#
loop_
_entity.id
_entity.type
_entity.pdbx_description
1 polymer ?
#
loop_
_entity_poly.entity_id
_entity_poly.type
_entity_poly.pdbx_seq_one_letter_code
_entity_poly.pdbx_strand_id
1 'polypeptide(L)'
;DRFAAGLIAHEKVHGAGIIDMVDKIVAFSTGLTAENDPGCKKVRAELTAYLDQLSRAQRQGSRDFDTKEFGRDGNMLKLIAAFLGGG
;
A
#
# COMPACT_ATOMS: atom_id res chain seq x y z
N ASP A 1 -16.14 -17.86 -9.86
CA ASP A 1 -14.97 -18.74 -9.60
C ASP A 1 -14.35 -18.34 -8.27
N ARG A 2 -14.03 -19.33 -7.41
CA ARG A 2 -13.45 -19.16 -6.07
C ARG A 2 -12.06 -18.52 -6.11
N PHE A 3 -11.25 -18.88 -7.11
CA PHE A 3 -9.91 -18.30 -7.26
C PHE A 3 -9.98 -16.79 -7.53
N ALA A 4 -10.78 -16.38 -8.52
CA ALA A 4 -10.97 -14.98 -8.87
C ALA A 4 -11.51 -14.14 -7.69
N ALA A 5 -12.47 -14.68 -6.93
CA ALA A 5 -12.99 -13.99 -5.74
C ALA A 5 -11.93 -13.81 -4.64
N GLY A 6 -11.08 -14.82 -4.43
CA GLY A 6 -9.97 -14.76 -3.50
C GLY A 6 -8.89 -13.75 -3.92
N LEU A 7 -8.53 -13.73 -5.21
CA LEU A 7 -7.60 -12.75 -5.76
C LEU A 7 -8.13 -11.32 -5.59
N ILE A 8 -9.41 -11.08 -5.88
CA ILE A 8 -10.03 -9.76 -5.64
C ILE A 8 -9.96 -9.39 -4.15
N ALA A 9 -10.16 -10.33 -3.23
CA ALA A 9 -10.07 -10.05 -1.80
C ALA A 9 -8.64 -9.70 -1.38
N HIS A 10 -7.64 -10.40 -1.92
CA HIS A 10 -6.22 -10.10 -1.72
C HIS A 10 -5.87 -8.68 -2.21
N GLU A 11 -6.23 -8.34 -3.44
CA GLU A 11 -5.95 -7.01 -4.01
C GLU A 11 -6.66 -5.87 -3.27
N LYS A 12 -7.83 -6.13 -2.66
CA LYS A 12 -8.51 -5.15 -1.81
C LYS A 12 -7.71 -4.79 -0.55
N VAL A 13 -6.91 -5.71 -0.01
CA VAL A 13 -6.02 -5.41 1.13
C VAL A 13 -4.92 -4.44 0.69
N HIS A 14 -4.29 -4.67 -0.47
CA HIS A 14 -3.33 -3.71 -1.04
C HIS A 14 -3.96 -2.36 -1.32
N GLY A 15 -5.16 -2.35 -1.92
CA GLY A 15 -5.92 -1.14 -2.22
C GLY A 15 -6.24 -0.33 -0.97
N ALA A 16 -6.69 -0.98 0.11
CA ALA A 16 -6.95 -0.32 1.39
C ALA A 16 -5.68 0.34 1.96
N GLY A 17 -4.52 -0.33 1.86
CA GLY A 17 -3.24 0.24 2.28
C GLY A 17 -2.81 1.47 1.46
N ILE A 18 -3.13 1.51 0.16
CA ILE A 18 -2.87 2.68 -0.69
C ILE A 18 -3.80 3.84 -0.31
N ILE A 19 -5.08 3.57 -0.06
CA ILE A 19 -6.04 4.60 0.37
C ILE A 19 -5.58 5.22 1.70
N ASP A 20 -5.24 4.40 2.69
CA ASP A 20 -4.72 4.90 3.99
C ASP A 20 -3.44 5.74 3.82
N MET A 21 -2.53 5.33 2.94
CA MET A 21 -1.33 6.11 2.62
C MET A 21 -1.70 7.49 2.04
N VAL A 22 -2.65 7.54 1.09
CA VAL A 22 -3.10 8.79 0.45
C VAL A 22 -3.81 9.70 1.46
N ASP A 23 -4.66 9.14 2.31
CA ASP A 23 -5.36 9.91 3.36
C ASP A 23 -4.38 10.59 4.31
N LYS A 24 -3.31 9.89 4.71
CA LYS A 24 -2.22 10.47 5.53
C LYS A 24 -1.48 11.58 4.80
N ILE A 25 -1.21 11.42 3.50
CA ILE A 25 -0.59 12.47 2.68
C ILE A 25 -1.47 13.71 2.62
N VAL A 26 -2.77 13.56 2.40
CA VAL A 26 -3.72 14.67 2.36
C VAL A 26 -3.78 15.37 3.71
N ALA A 27 -3.90 14.61 4.79
CA ALA A 27 -3.93 15.15 6.15
C ALA A 27 -2.66 15.93 6.51
N PHE A 28 -1.49 15.46 6.09
CA PHE A 28 -0.22 16.14 6.33
C PHE A 28 -0.01 17.38 5.45
N SER A 29 -0.32 17.27 4.15
CA SER A 29 -0.01 18.32 3.16
C SER A 29 -0.99 19.49 3.18
N THR A 30 -2.22 19.29 3.66
CA THR A 30 -3.22 20.36 3.75
C THR A 30 -2.80 21.37 4.81
N GLY A 31 -2.52 22.60 4.36
CA GLY A 31 -2.06 23.68 5.25
C GLY A 31 -0.57 23.66 5.54
N LEU A 32 0.22 22.82 4.85
CA LEU A 32 1.68 22.83 4.98
C LEU A 32 2.26 24.15 4.45
N THR A 33 2.97 24.88 5.31
CA THR A 33 3.59 26.17 5.00
C THR A 33 5.01 26.24 5.54
N ALA A 34 5.88 27.00 4.88
CA ALA A 34 7.22 27.29 5.37
C ALA A 34 7.52 28.79 5.27
N GLU A 35 8.16 29.34 6.30
CA GLU A 35 8.54 30.75 6.34
C GLU A 35 9.60 31.08 5.28
N ASN A 36 9.46 32.27 4.67
CA ASN A 36 10.40 32.78 3.67
C ASN A 36 10.68 31.76 2.55
N ASP A 37 9.62 31.16 2.01
CA ASP A 37 9.71 30.15 0.95
C ASP A 37 9.06 30.61 -0.38
N PRO A 38 9.50 31.76 -0.96
CA PRO A 38 9.02 32.18 -2.27
C PRO A 38 9.45 31.12 -3.30
N GLY A 39 8.46 30.40 -3.85
CA GLY A 39 8.68 29.28 -4.77
C GLY A 39 8.53 27.88 -4.17
N CYS A 40 8.06 27.76 -2.92
CA CYS A 40 7.68 26.49 -2.29
C CYS A 40 8.81 25.44 -2.33
N LYS A 41 10.07 25.84 -2.12
CA LYS A 41 11.21 24.92 -2.13
C LYS A 41 11.30 24.14 -0.84
N LYS A 42 11.11 24.80 0.31
CA LYS A 42 11.11 24.17 1.64
C LYS A 42 9.89 23.26 1.80
N VAL A 43 8.70 23.77 1.48
CA VAL A 43 7.45 22.98 1.52
C VAL A 43 7.57 21.72 0.67
N ARG A 44 8.10 21.84 -0.56
CA ARG A 44 8.29 20.70 -1.46
C ARG A 44 9.28 19.68 -0.91
N ALA A 45 10.41 20.14 -0.34
CA ALA A 45 11.39 19.24 0.27
C ALA A 45 10.77 18.44 1.43
N GLU A 46 10.03 19.11 2.30
CA GLU A 46 9.35 18.48 3.43
C GLU A 46 8.27 17.50 2.98
N LEU A 47 7.38 17.92 2.06
CA LEU A 47 6.37 17.05 1.49
C LEU A 47 7.00 15.83 0.82
N THR A 48 8.08 16.01 0.05
CA THR A 48 8.76 14.91 -0.64
C THR A 48 9.37 13.91 0.33
N ALA A 49 9.97 14.38 1.43
CA ALA A 49 10.50 13.51 2.48
C ALA A 49 9.38 12.70 3.15
N TYR A 50 8.24 13.33 3.43
CA TYR A 50 7.07 12.65 4.00
C TYR A 50 6.48 11.60 3.04
N LEU A 51 6.40 11.92 1.74
CA LEU A 51 5.96 10.99 0.70
C LEU A 51 6.86 9.76 0.59
N ASP A 52 8.19 9.94 0.64
CA ASP A 52 9.15 8.81 0.58
C ASP A 52 8.98 7.88 1.78
N GLN A 53 8.85 8.44 3.00
CA GLN A 53 8.62 7.65 4.20
C GLN A 53 7.34 6.81 4.10
N LEU A 54 6.21 7.42 3.72
CA LEU A 54 4.95 6.70 3.62
C LEU A 54 4.94 5.67 2.49
N SER A 55 5.54 5.97 1.34
CA SER A 55 5.69 5.04 0.22
C SER A 55 6.50 3.80 0.63
N ARG A 56 7.60 3.99 1.38
CA ARG A 56 8.38 2.86 1.92
C ARG A 56 7.57 2.03 2.91
N ALA A 57 6.87 2.68 3.83
CA ALA A 57 6.04 1.99 4.82
C ALA A 57 4.92 1.17 4.15
N GLN A 58 4.22 1.74 3.17
CA GLN A 58 3.18 1.04 2.39
C GLN A 58 3.77 -0.18 1.67
N ARG A 59 4.91 -0.02 0.99
CA ARG A 59 5.55 -1.12 0.25
C ARG A 59 6.03 -2.23 1.18
N GLN A 60 6.55 -1.87 2.36
CA GLN A 60 6.94 -2.86 3.36
C GLN A 60 5.72 -3.62 3.86
N GLY A 61 4.64 -2.93 4.24
CA GLY A 61 3.41 -3.56 4.67
C GLY A 61 2.80 -4.49 3.61
N SER A 62 2.84 -4.08 2.33
CA SER A 62 2.44 -4.93 1.21
C SER A 62 3.25 -6.22 1.14
N ARG A 63 4.59 -6.13 1.20
CA ARG A 63 5.49 -7.29 1.15
C ARG A 63 5.32 -8.22 2.35
N ASP A 64 5.12 -7.65 3.54
CA ASP A 64 4.92 -8.41 4.77
C ASP A 64 3.60 -9.19 4.72
N PHE A 65 2.57 -8.61 4.10
CA PHE A 65 1.31 -9.29 3.83
C PHE A 65 1.50 -10.43 2.81
N ASP A 66 2.14 -10.14 1.67
CA ASP A 66 2.40 -11.13 0.61
C ASP A 66 3.22 -12.32 1.12
N THR A 67 4.21 -12.06 1.96
CA THR A 67 5.04 -13.11 2.57
C THR A 67 4.19 -14.10 3.37
N LYS A 68 3.10 -13.66 3.99
CA LYS A 68 2.16 -14.53 4.71
C LYS A 68 1.19 -15.21 3.75
N GLU A 69 0.64 -14.48 2.79
CA GLU A 69 -0.34 -14.99 1.83
C GLU A 69 0.24 -16.08 0.92
N PHE A 70 1.51 -15.95 0.54
CA PHE A 70 2.27 -16.89 -0.27
C PHE A 70 3.19 -17.80 0.56
N GLY A 71 3.18 -17.65 1.88
CA GLY A 71 3.92 -18.52 2.80
C GLY A 71 3.36 -19.94 2.86
N ARG A 72 4.03 -20.82 3.61
CA ARG A 72 3.52 -22.17 3.87
C ARG A 72 2.15 -22.05 4.57
N ASP A 73 1.16 -22.72 3.99
CA ASP A 73 -0.25 -22.66 4.41
C ASP A 73 -0.95 -21.30 4.21
N GLY A 74 -0.37 -20.39 3.44
CA GLY A 74 -0.96 -19.09 3.10
C GLY A 74 -2.21 -19.21 2.22
N ASN A 75 -3.10 -18.21 2.29
CA ASN A 75 -4.39 -18.25 1.59
C ASN A 75 -4.22 -18.26 0.08
N MET A 76 -3.35 -17.39 -0.46
CA MET A 76 -3.10 -17.35 -1.90
C MET A 76 -2.49 -18.64 -2.43
N LEU A 77 -1.52 -19.24 -1.71
CA LEU A 77 -0.94 -20.52 -2.11
C LEU A 77 -2.00 -21.63 -2.19
N LYS A 78 -2.93 -21.69 -1.22
CA LYS A 78 -4.04 -22.65 -1.21
C LYS A 78 -5.02 -22.41 -2.36
N LEU A 79 -5.35 -21.15 -2.64
CA LEU A 79 -6.23 -20.79 -3.75
C LEU A 79 -5.62 -21.18 -5.10
N ILE A 80 -4.33 -20.94 -5.30
CA ILE A 80 -3.60 -21.36 -6.51
C ILE A 80 -3.62 -22.88 -6.64
N ALA A 81 -3.31 -23.62 -5.57
CA ALA A 81 -3.31 -25.08 -5.60
C ALA A 81 -4.69 -25.66 -5.96
N ALA A 82 -5.77 -25.12 -5.38
CA ALA A 82 -7.13 -25.54 -5.70
C ALA A 82 -7.50 -25.23 -7.17
N PHE A 83 -7.14 -24.05 -7.65
CA PHE A 83 -7.38 -23.66 -9.05
C PHE A 83 -6.69 -24.59 -10.05
N LEU A 84 -5.41 -24.90 -9.82
CA LEU A 84 -4.65 -25.84 -10.65
C LEU A 84 -5.18 -27.29 -10.56
N GLY A 85 -5.81 -27.64 -9.43
CA GLY A 85 -6.43 -28.95 -9.20
C GLY A 85 -7.79 -29.14 -9.87
N GLY A 86 -8.33 -28.13 -10.58
CA GLY A 86 -9.63 -28.19 -11.24
C GLY A 86 -10.79 -27.52 -10.48
N GLY A 87 -10.50 -26.82 -9.38
CA GLY A 87 -11.45 -26.01 -8.61
C GLY A 87 -11.89 -26.62 -7.29
#